data_AF-E5XMQ1-F1
#
_entry.id   AF-E5XMQ1-F1
#
_cell.length_a   1.000
_cell.length_b   1.000
_cell.length_c   1.000
_cell.angle_alpha   90.00
_cell.angle_beta   90.00
_cell.angle_gamma   90.00
#
_symmetry.space_group_name_H-M   'P 1'
#
loop_
_entity.id
_entity.type
_entity.pdbx_description
1 polymer ?
#
loop_
_entity_poly.entity_id
_entity_poly.type
_entity_poly.pdbx_seq_one_letter_code
_entity_poly.pdbx_strand_id
1 'polypeptide(L)'
;MGAASLAFALLHLVPASAAPARPHPLTAQEISALTGLAAEQEKASQAPEPFSGEWDRPECAPLFSVGQEPAYGDDWSDYQETSTKAVSPNLGYPDPYPHYIRQVIARYPSAEEAGERLAALRAALDGCSDYRETGATARCGGWEATPIPVPGPAVSWYRRSSSSGGSCNGSTAVYAIARGEWLIQASASAWLPSTTPKGLAANQIPQAVAERIASGLR
;
A
#
# COMPACT_ATOMS: atom_id res chain seq x y z
N MET A 1 24.43 -8.55 68.43
CA MET A 1 22.96 -8.31 68.37
C MET A 1 22.79 -6.90 67.84
N GLY A 2 22.38 -6.57 66.62
CA GLY A 2 21.73 -7.29 65.53
C GLY A 2 20.90 -6.21 64.82
N ALA A 3 21.53 -5.39 63.97
CA ALA A 3 20.85 -4.32 63.23
C ALA A 3 20.17 -4.93 62.00
N ALA A 4 18.84 -4.89 61.99
CA ALA A 4 18.03 -5.34 60.86
C ALA A 4 18.05 -4.28 59.75
N SER A 5 18.71 -4.58 58.64
CA SER A 5 18.60 -3.80 57.39
C SER A 5 17.25 -4.08 56.73
N LEU A 6 16.41 -3.03 56.65
CA LEU A 6 15.25 -2.97 55.77
C LEU A 6 15.73 -2.85 54.32
N ALA A 7 15.66 -3.93 53.55
CA ALA A 7 15.82 -3.89 52.10
C ALA A 7 14.49 -3.42 51.47
N PHE A 8 14.48 -2.19 50.97
CA PHE A 8 13.40 -1.67 50.12
C PHE A 8 13.44 -2.43 48.78
N ALA A 9 12.44 -3.26 48.52
CA ALA A 9 12.24 -3.85 47.22
C ALA A 9 11.77 -2.75 46.25
N LEU A 10 12.68 -2.28 45.38
CA LEU A 10 12.31 -1.51 44.20
C LEU A 10 11.55 -2.42 43.23
N LEU A 11 10.22 -2.42 43.33
CA LEU A 11 9.33 -2.86 42.26
C LEU A 11 9.72 -2.10 40.98
N HIS A 12 10.39 -2.80 40.06
CA HIS A 12 10.61 -2.32 38.71
C HIS A 12 9.23 -2.28 38.03
N LEU A 13 8.62 -1.09 38.00
CA LEU A 13 7.56 -0.76 37.08
C LEU A 13 8.11 -1.01 35.67
N VAL A 14 7.80 -2.17 35.11
CA VAL A 14 7.88 -2.38 33.67
C VAL A 14 6.95 -1.33 33.07
N PRO A 15 7.44 -0.38 32.25
CA PRO A 15 6.55 0.56 31.61
C PRO A 15 5.56 -0.27 30.81
N ALA A 16 4.26 -0.07 31.08
CA ALA A 16 3.20 -0.60 30.26
C ALA A 16 3.58 -0.28 28.81
N SER A 17 3.80 -1.32 28.01
CA SER A 17 4.12 -1.19 26.59
C SER A 17 3.11 -0.21 26.01
N ALA A 18 3.56 0.99 25.67
CA ALA A 18 2.69 1.97 25.04
C ALA A 18 2.07 1.28 23.83
N ALA A 19 0.74 1.32 23.73
CA ALA A 19 0.06 0.81 22.54
C ALA A 19 0.76 1.43 21.31
N PRO A 20 1.07 0.62 20.27
CA PRO A 20 1.78 1.14 19.12
C PRO A 20 1.03 2.37 18.58
N ALA A 21 1.77 3.46 18.37
CA ALA A 21 1.20 4.69 17.86
C ALA A 21 0.46 4.42 16.54
N ARG A 22 -0.69 5.08 16.35
CA ARG A 22 -1.46 4.98 15.11
C ARG A 22 -0.55 5.41 13.94
N PRO A 23 -0.37 4.57 12.90
CA PRO A 23 0.31 4.99 11.68
C PRO A 23 -0.46 6.15 11.04
N HIS A 24 0.27 7.13 10.51
CA HIS A 24 -0.31 8.26 9.80
C HIS A 24 0.12 8.23 8.33
N PRO A 25 -0.81 8.51 7.38
CA PRO A 25 -0.44 8.63 5.99
C PRO A 25 0.47 9.84 5.78
N LEU A 26 1.36 9.78 4.81
CA LEU A 26 2.18 10.92 4.43
C LEU A 26 1.30 12.06 3.92
N THR A 27 1.62 13.28 4.34
CA THR A 27 1.01 14.49 3.81
C THR A 27 1.49 14.77 2.38
N ALA A 28 0.74 15.60 1.64
CA ALA A 28 1.17 16.05 0.32
C ALA A 28 2.54 16.76 0.35
N GLN A 29 2.85 17.49 1.43
CA GLN A 29 4.16 18.12 1.62
C GLN A 29 5.28 17.09 1.79
N GLU A 30 5.06 16.04 2.57
CA GLU A 30 6.03 14.95 2.75
C GLU A 30 6.23 14.15 1.46
N ILE A 31 5.15 13.90 0.71
CA ILE A 31 5.23 13.29 -0.62
C ILE A 31 6.02 14.21 -1.56
N SER A 32 5.79 15.52 -1.52
CA SER A 32 6.55 16.47 -2.34
C SER A 32 8.04 16.45 -1.99
N ALA A 33 8.38 16.43 -0.70
CA ALA A 33 9.76 16.35 -0.23
C ALA A 33 10.44 15.02 -0.59
N LEU A 34 9.70 13.91 -0.56
CA LEU A 34 10.22 12.57 -0.89
C LEU A 34 10.44 12.39 -2.39
N THR A 35 9.56 12.96 -3.21
CA THR A 35 9.54 12.74 -4.67
C THR A 35 10.22 13.86 -5.46
N GLY A 36 10.40 15.04 -4.86
CA GLY A 36 10.80 16.25 -5.55
C GLY A 36 9.73 16.83 -6.49
N LEU A 37 8.49 16.33 -6.42
CA LEU A 37 7.38 16.75 -7.26
C LEU A 37 6.40 17.62 -6.46
N ALA A 38 5.72 18.55 -7.14
CA ALA A 38 4.58 19.22 -6.53
C ALA A 38 3.45 18.19 -6.36
N ALA A 39 3.02 17.98 -5.11
CA ALA A 39 1.97 17.04 -4.78
C ALA A 39 0.79 17.73 -4.09
N GLU A 40 -0.42 17.27 -4.41
CA GLU A 40 -1.68 17.78 -3.88
C GLU A 40 -2.55 16.61 -3.42
N GLN A 41 -3.19 16.76 -2.27
CA GLN A 41 -4.13 15.75 -1.78
C GLN A 41 -5.44 15.85 -2.56
N GLU A 42 -5.89 14.74 -3.13
CA GLU A 42 -7.13 14.66 -3.91
C GLU A 42 -8.29 14.07 -3.11
N LYS A 43 -7.98 13.12 -2.22
CA LYS A 43 -9.00 12.39 -1.46
C LYS A 43 -8.52 12.05 -0.06
N ALA A 44 -9.47 12.01 0.87
CA ALA A 44 -9.38 11.32 2.15
C ALA A 44 -10.68 10.53 2.38
N SER A 45 -10.58 9.29 2.84
CA SER A 45 -11.74 8.46 3.19
C SER A 45 -11.51 7.76 4.54
N GLN A 46 -12.62 7.46 5.22
CA GLN A 46 -12.65 6.68 6.47
C GLN A 46 -13.33 5.30 6.26
N ALA A 47 -13.63 4.95 5.01
CA ALA A 47 -14.15 3.65 4.63
C ALA A 47 -13.58 3.23 3.26
N PRO A 48 -13.42 1.92 3.02
CA PRO A 48 -13.06 1.40 1.70
C PRO A 48 -14.13 1.75 0.67
N GLU A 49 -13.71 1.90 -0.58
CA GLU A 49 -14.63 2.08 -1.70
C GLU A 49 -15.44 0.79 -1.93
N PRO A 50 -16.78 0.87 -2.01
CA PRO A 50 -17.59 -0.30 -2.32
C PRO A 50 -17.27 -0.78 -3.73
N PHE A 51 -17.17 -2.10 -3.88
CA PHE A 51 -16.94 -2.74 -5.17
C PHE A 51 -18.24 -3.43 -5.63
N SER A 52 -18.79 -2.97 -6.76
CA SER A 52 -20.05 -3.50 -7.31
C SER A 52 -19.87 -4.48 -8.47
N GLY A 53 -18.64 -4.91 -8.75
CA GLY A 53 -18.33 -5.88 -9.79
C GLY A 53 -18.24 -7.31 -9.27
N GLU A 54 -18.06 -8.25 -10.19
CA GLU A 54 -17.67 -9.64 -9.87
C GLU A 54 -16.24 -9.87 -10.37
N TRP A 55 -15.45 -10.60 -9.59
CA TRP A 55 -14.12 -11.06 -9.97
C TRP A 55 -14.22 -12.52 -10.43
N ASP A 56 -13.73 -12.82 -11.63
CA ASP A 56 -13.68 -14.20 -12.14
C ASP A 56 -12.82 -15.10 -11.23
N ARG A 57 -11.82 -14.51 -10.56
CA ARG A 57 -11.04 -15.12 -9.47
C ARG A 57 -11.07 -14.21 -8.23
N PRO A 58 -12.05 -14.38 -7.32
CA PRO A 58 -12.21 -13.53 -6.13
C PRO A 58 -10.98 -13.52 -5.21
N GLU A 59 -10.25 -14.63 -5.14
CA GLU A 59 -9.01 -14.73 -4.37
C GLU A 59 -7.90 -13.81 -4.88
N CYS A 60 -7.96 -13.39 -6.15
CA CYS A 60 -7.00 -12.46 -6.76
C CYS A 60 -7.42 -10.99 -6.58
N ALA A 61 -8.68 -10.71 -6.23
CA ALA A 61 -9.22 -9.36 -6.11
C ALA A 61 -8.37 -8.41 -5.25
N PRO A 62 -7.86 -8.82 -4.07
CA PRO A 62 -7.06 -7.94 -3.22
C PRO A 62 -5.81 -7.36 -3.89
N LEU A 63 -5.23 -8.08 -4.87
CA LEU A 63 -4.07 -7.60 -5.63
C LEU A 63 -4.41 -6.44 -6.55
N PHE A 64 -5.69 -6.30 -6.91
CA PHE A 64 -6.18 -5.35 -7.89
C PHE A 64 -7.14 -4.29 -7.30
N SER A 65 -7.36 -4.30 -6.00
CA SER A 65 -8.42 -3.51 -5.37
C SER A 65 -7.94 -2.73 -4.14
N VAL A 66 -6.75 -2.10 -4.21
CA VAL A 66 -6.21 -1.30 -3.10
C VAL A 66 -7.17 -0.16 -2.72
N GLY A 67 -7.69 -0.23 -1.51
CA GLY A 67 -8.68 0.71 -0.97
C GLY A 67 -10.13 0.36 -1.29
N GLN A 68 -10.40 -0.86 -1.76
CA GLN A 68 -11.76 -1.36 -1.99
C GLN A 68 -12.05 -2.53 -1.05
N GLU A 69 -13.32 -2.72 -0.72
CA GLU A 69 -13.80 -3.74 0.24
C GLU A 69 -13.21 -5.16 0.05
N PRO A 70 -13.06 -5.71 -1.17
CA PRO A 70 -12.54 -7.07 -1.35
C PRO A 70 -11.15 -7.30 -0.76
N ALA A 71 -10.35 -6.23 -0.57
CA ALA A 71 -9.00 -6.34 -0.03
C ALA A 71 -8.93 -6.39 1.51
N TYR A 72 -9.99 -5.96 2.22
CA TYR A 72 -9.91 -5.71 3.67
C TYR A 72 -10.86 -6.55 4.52
N GLY A 73 -11.89 -7.17 3.92
CA GLY A 73 -12.94 -7.87 4.67
C GLY A 73 -13.81 -6.93 5.50
N ASP A 74 -14.54 -7.48 6.47
CA ASP A 74 -15.58 -6.76 7.24
C ASP A 74 -15.17 -6.47 8.69
N ASP A 75 -14.02 -6.98 9.11
CA ASP A 75 -13.59 -7.08 10.51
C ASP A 75 -12.51 -6.07 10.89
N TRP A 76 -12.35 -5.00 10.10
CA TRP A 76 -11.54 -3.84 10.48
C TRP A 76 -12.28 -2.93 11.48
N SER A 77 -11.53 -2.29 12.38
CA SER A 77 -12.04 -1.42 13.45
C SER A 77 -11.73 0.07 13.25
N ASP A 78 -10.78 0.38 12.37
CA ASP A 78 -10.39 1.72 11.94
C ASP A 78 -9.87 1.63 10.50
N TYR A 79 -10.23 2.59 9.66
CA TYR A 79 -9.80 2.65 8.26
C TYR A 79 -9.49 4.09 7.90
N GLN A 80 -8.33 4.31 7.28
CA GLN A 80 -7.98 5.59 6.70
C GLN A 80 -7.38 5.39 5.32
N GLU A 81 -7.92 6.11 4.34
CA GLU A 81 -7.35 6.19 2.99
C GLU A 81 -7.04 7.63 2.62
N THR A 82 -5.92 7.85 1.96
CA THR A 82 -5.62 9.11 1.26
C THR A 82 -5.23 8.83 -0.18
N SER A 83 -5.58 9.75 -1.08
CA SER A 83 -5.03 9.79 -2.44
C SER A 83 -4.38 11.14 -2.68
N THR A 84 -3.17 11.12 -3.25
CA THR A 84 -2.36 12.29 -3.56
C THR A 84 -1.92 12.20 -5.01
N LYS A 85 -2.06 13.30 -5.74
CA LYS A 85 -1.53 13.45 -7.10
C LYS A 85 -0.23 14.23 -7.03
N ALA A 86 0.86 13.64 -7.52
CA ALA A 86 2.14 14.31 -7.71
C ALA A 86 2.42 14.44 -9.21
N VAL A 87 2.77 15.63 -9.69
CA VAL A 87 2.90 15.87 -11.13
C VAL A 87 4.37 15.98 -11.52
N SER A 88 4.84 15.10 -12.39
CA SER A 88 6.17 15.22 -12.98
C SER A 88 6.18 16.30 -14.07
N PRO A 89 7.21 17.18 -14.08
CA PRO A 89 7.43 18.04 -15.23
C PRO A 89 7.70 17.18 -16.46
N ASN A 90 7.39 17.76 -17.61
CA ASN A 90 7.35 17.07 -18.89
C ASN A 90 8.65 16.28 -19.20
N LEU A 91 8.58 14.95 -19.23
CA LEU A 91 9.72 14.03 -19.47
C LEU A 91 10.03 13.84 -20.97
N GLY A 92 9.65 14.81 -21.80
CA GLY A 92 9.79 14.78 -23.27
C GLY A 92 8.55 14.26 -24.00
N TYR A 93 7.37 14.49 -23.45
CA TYR A 93 6.07 14.15 -24.04
C TYR A 93 5.20 15.42 -24.18
N PRO A 94 3.94 15.37 -24.65
CA PRO A 94 3.14 16.58 -24.80
C PRO A 94 2.63 17.15 -23.46
N ASP A 95 2.26 16.28 -22.52
CA ASP A 95 1.51 16.66 -21.31
C ASP A 95 2.26 16.30 -20.02
N PRO A 96 2.03 17.04 -18.91
CA PRO A 96 2.54 16.67 -17.59
C PRO A 96 1.95 15.35 -17.10
N TYR A 97 2.76 14.59 -16.36
CA TYR A 97 2.41 13.23 -15.93
C TYR A 97 1.97 13.17 -14.47
N PRO A 98 0.70 12.81 -14.20
CA PRO A 98 0.24 12.59 -12.85
C PRO A 98 0.70 11.22 -12.34
N HIS A 99 1.25 11.23 -11.13
CA HIS A 99 1.48 10.07 -10.28
C HIS A 99 0.40 10.04 -9.22
N TYR A 100 -0.38 8.97 -9.18
CA TYR A 100 -1.43 8.80 -8.17
C TYR A 100 -0.92 7.90 -7.08
N ILE A 101 -0.74 8.46 -5.89
CA ILE A 101 -0.31 7.76 -4.68
C ILE A 101 -1.54 7.56 -3.82
N ARG A 102 -1.91 6.31 -3.55
CA ARG A 102 -2.98 5.92 -2.62
C ARG A 102 -2.38 5.22 -1.41
N GLN A 103 -2.76 5.64 -0.22
CA GLN A 103 -2.31 5.09 1.05
C GLN A 103 -3.53 4.58 1.80
N VAL A 104 -3.46 3.39 2.36
CA VAL A 104 -4.52 2.78 3.17
C VAL A 104 -3.91 2.24 4.46
N ILE A 105 -4.56 2.56 5.57
CA ILE A 105 -4.18 2.12 6.91
C ILE A 105 -5.45 1.55 7.53
N ALA A 106 -5.47 0.24 7.73
CA ALA A 106 -6.59 -0.49 8.32
C ALA A 106 -6.15 -1.12 9.65
N ARG A 107 -6.96 -0.98 10.70
CA ARG A 107 -6.73 -1.64 12.00
C ARG A 107 -7.59 -2.87 12.12
N TYR A 108 -6.99 -3.98 12.49
CA TYR A 108 -7.66 -5.22 12.83
C TYR A 108 -7.72 -5.43 14.35
N PRO A 109 -8.66 -6.25 14.85
CA PRO A 109 -8.77 -6.61 16.27
C PRO A 109 -7.48 -7.11 16.92
N SER A 110 -6.57 -7.72 16.16
CA SER A 110 -5.28 -8.18 16.68
C SER A 110 -4.13 -8.09 15.66
N ALA A 111 -2.90 -8.20 16.17
CA ALA A 111 -1.72 -8.29 15.31
C ALA A 111 -1.66 -9.59 14.51
N GLU A 112 -2.27 -10.65 15.02
CA GLU A 112 -2.41 -11.93 14.34
C GLU A 112 -3.31 -11.76 13.10
N GLU A 113 -4.48 -11.17 13.27
CA GLU A 113 -5.40 -10.91 12.15
C GLU A 113 -4.79 -9.98 11.10
N ALA A 114 -4.12 -8.89 11.49
CA ALA A 114 -3.40 -8.04 10.53
C ALA A 114 -2.31 -8.84 9.78
N GLY A 115 -1.65 -9.78 10.46
CA GLY A 115 -0.68 -10.70 9.87
C GLY A 115 -1.32 -11.70 8.89
N GLU A 116 -2.49 -12.24 9.21
CA GLU A 116 -3.26 -13.12 8.34
C GLU A 116 -3.69 -12.42 7.06
N ARG A 117 -4.10 -11.15 7.14
CA ARG A 117 -4.45 -10.34 5.96
C ARG A 117 -3.23 -10.11 5.06
N LEU A 118 -2.07 -9.85 5.64
CA LEU A 118 -0.82 -9.76 4.88
C LEU A 118 -0.42 -11.11 4.25
N ALA A 119 -0.61 -12.22 4.98
CA ALA A 119 -0.37 -13.55 4.47
C ALA A 119 -1.32 -13.92 3.32
N ALA A 120 -2.59 -13.50 3.39
CA ALA A 120 -3.56 -13.66 2.32
C ALA A 120 -3.14 -12.89 1.06
N LEU A 121 -2.63 -11.66 1.19
CA LEU A 121 -2.06 -10.91 0.07
C LEU A 121 -0.86 -11.64 -0.57
N ARG A 122 0.01 -12.25 0.26
CA ARG A 122 1.14 -13.05 -0.23
C ARG A 122 0.65 -14.29 -0.98
N ALA A 123 -0.28 -15.04 -0.41
CA ALA A 123 -0.84 -16.24 -1.01
C ALA A 123 -1.57 -15.93 -2.32
N ALA A 124 -2.32 -14.82 -2.38
CA ALA A 124 -2.93 -14.33 -3.60
C ALA A 124 -1.85 -14.01 -4.65
N LEU A 125 -0.79 -13.30 -4.26
CA LEU A 125 0.30 -12.96 -5.18
C LEU A 125 0.98 -14.21 -5.76
N ASP A 126 1.20 -15.24 -4.94
CA ASP A 126 1.78 -16.50 -5.38
C ASP A 126 0.82 -17.27 -6.31
N GLY A 127 -0.48 -17.31 -5.98
CA GLY A 127 -1.52 -18.08 -6.70
C GLY A 127 -2.19 -17.37 -7.89
N CYS A 128 -1.91 -16.08 -8.08
CA CYS A 128 -2.49 -15.22 -9.12
C CYS A 128 -1.44 -14.47 -9.96
N SER A 129 -0.16 -14.84 -9.86
CA SER A 129 0.92 -14.19 -10.61
C SER A 129 0.79 -14.34 -12.13
N ASP A 130 0.10 -15.39 -12.60
CA ASP A 130 -0.23 -15.66 -14.00
C ASP A 130 -1.66 -15.22 -14.38
N TYR A 131 -2.44 -14.77 -13.41
CA TYR A 131 -3.82 -14.35 -13.63
C TYR A 131 -3.88 -12.99 -14.32
N ARG A 132 -4.76 -12.92 -15.31
CA ARG A 132 -5.13 -11.70 -16.01
C ARG A 132 -6.58 -11.38 -15.70
N GLU A 133 -6.83 -10.25 -15.06
CA GLU A 133 -8.19 -9.77 -14.84
C GLU A 133 -8.84 -9.37 -16.19
N THR A 134 -9.73 -10.20 -16.72
CA THR A 134 -10.41 -9.95 -18.00
C THR A 134 -11.87 -9.48 -17.86
N GLY A 135 -12.36 -9.31 -16.63
CA GLY A 135 -13.76 -8.96 -16.33
C GLY A 135 -14.18 -7.53 -16.72
N ALA A 136 -15.45 -7.19 -16.49
CA ALA A 136 -16.08 -5.91 -16.86
C ALA A 136 -15.41 -4.66 -16.23
N THR A 137 -14.59 -4.84 -15.20
CA THR A 137 -13.79 -3.82 -14.53
C THR A 137 -12.45 -3.54 -15.20
N ALA A 138 -11.97 -4.44 -16.06
CA ALA A 138 -10.75 -4.30 -16.82
C ALA A 138 -10.97 -3.46 -18.08
N ARG A 139 -11.15 -2.14 -17.91
CA ARG A 139 -11.17 -1.14 -19.02
C ARG A 139 -9.94 -1.23 -19.95
N CYS A 140 -8.91 -1.97 -19.53
CA CYS A 140 -7.59 -2.05 -20.13
C CYS A 140 -7.13 -3.46 -20.55
N GLY A 141 -8.04 -4.43 -20.68
CA GLY A 141 -7.75 -5.70 -21.38
C GLY A 141 -6.82 -6.67 -20.63
N GLY A 142 -6.91 -6.71 -19.29
CA GLY A 142 -6.07 -7.55 -18.44
C GLY A 142 -5.19 -6.72 -17.50
N TRP A 143 -5.23 -7.01 -16.20
CA TRP A 143 -4.18 -6.62 -15.26
C TRP A 143 -3.40 -7.85 -14.80
N GLU A 144 -2.07 -7.77 -14.78
CA GLU A 144 -1.17 -8.79 -14.25
C GLU A 144 -0.54 -8.30 -12.94
N ALA A 145 -0.34 -9.21 -11.98
CA ALA A 145 0.39 -8.95 -10.74
C ALA A 145 1.78 -9.59 -10.78
N THR A 146 2.84 -8.79 -10.83
CA THR A 146 4.23 -9.28 -10.83
C THR A 146 4.90 -9.00 -9.49
N PRO A 147 5.37 -10.02 -8.75
CA PRO A 147 6.04 -9.82 -7.47
C PRO A 147 7.27 -8.91 -7.57
N ILE A 148 7.47 -8.05 -6.56
CA ILE A 148 8.67 -7.23 -6.36
C ILE A 148 9.37 -7.74 -5.09
N PRO A 149 10.64 -8.19 -5.18
CA PRO A 149 11.39 -8.59 -3.99
C PRO A 149 11.56 -7.42 -3.01
N VAL A 150 11.16 -7.64 -1.76
CA VAL A 150 11.32 -6.66 -0.67
C VAL A 150 11.82 -7.36 0.60
N PRO A 151 12.63 -6.69 1.45
CA PRO A 151 13.12 -7.28 2.68
C PRO A 151 12.02 -7.41 3.74
N GLY A 152 12.13 -8.44 4.58
CA GLY A 152 11.26 -8.63 5.75
C GLY A 152 9.87 -9.19 5.42
N PRO A 153 8.87 -8.97 6.30
CA PRO A 153 7.55 -9.57 6.15
C PRO A 153 6.67 -8.90 5.08
N ALA A 154 7.14 -7.82 4.47
CA ALA A 154 6.37 -7.06 3.49
C ALA A 154 6.04 -7.84 2.23
N VAL A 155 5.00 -7.42 1.53
CA VAL A 155 4.60 -7.95 0.22
C VAL A 155 4.55 -6.80 -0.76
N SER A 156 5.12 -6.97 -1.95
CA SER A 156 5.10 -5.94 -2.99
C SER A 156 4.94 -6.55 -4.37
N TRP A 157 4.22 -5.86 -5.24
CA TRP A 157 3.99 -6.29 -6.62
C TRP A 157 3.74 -5.08 -7.53
N TYR A 158 4.00 -5.25 -8.82
CA TYR A 158 3.48 -4.37 -9.85
C TYR A 158 2.13 -4.90 -10.33
N ARG A 159 1.16 -3.99 -10.50
CA ARG A 159 0.01 -4.21 -11.36
C ARG A 159 0.29 -3.59 -12.71
N ARG A 160 0.22 -4.36 -13.79
CA ARG A 160 0.43 -3.86 -15.15
C ARG A 160 -0.75 -4.20 -16.03
N SER A 161 -1.24 -3.22 -16.79
CA SER A 161 -2.23 -3.52 -17.82
C SER A 161 -1.55 -4.17 -19.03
N SER A 162 -2.17 -5.24 -19.56
CA SER A 162 -1.62 -6.07 -20.63
C SER A 162 -1.98 -5.59 -22.04
N SER A 163 -2.72 -4.49 -22.21
CA SER A 163 -3.07 -4.00 -23.55
C SER A 163 -1.95 -3.13 -24.17
N SER A 164 -1.53 -3.51 -25.37
CA SER A 164 -0.55 -2.77 -26.19
C SER A 164 -1.11 -1.47 -26.82
N GLY A 165 -2.28 -1.00 -26.37
CA GLY A 165 -2.93 0.23 -26.84
C GLY A 165 -2.61 1.41 -25.92
N GLY A 166 -2.13 2.52 -26.50
CA GLY A 166 -1.47 3.63 -25.78
C GLY A 166 -2.20 4.28 -24.60
N SER A 167 -3.50 4.06 -24.40
CA SER A 167 -4.30 4.63 -23.31
C SER A 167 -4.39 3.76 -22.06
N CYS A 168 -3.79 2.57 -22.04
CA CYS A 168 -3.88 1.62 -20.93
C CYS A 168 -2.51 1.16 -20.43
N ASN A 169 -1.48 1.92 -20.77
CA ASN A 169 -0.13 1.70 -20.30
C ASN A 169 0.05 2.36 -18.94
N GLY A 170 -0.36 1.64 -17.89
CA GLY A 170 -0.17 2.04 -16.51
C GLY A 170 0.51 0.92 -15.74
N SER A 171 1.42 1.31 -14.85
CA SER A 171 1.97 0.41 -13.85
C SER A 171 1.77 1.01 -12.47
N THR A 172 1.25 0.19 -11.58
CA THR A 172 1.06 0.55 -10.17
C THR A 172 1.96 -0.32 -9.33
N ALA A 173 2.92 0.28 -8.64
CA ALA A 173 3.63 -0.40 -7.57
C ALA A 173 2.70 -0.47 -6.36
N VAL A 174 2.60 -1.64 -5.73
CA VAL A 174 1.88 -1.83 -4.47
C VAL A 174 2.85 -2.39 -3.44
N TYR A 175 2.76 -1.90 -2.22
CA TYR A 175 3.47 -2.40 -1.05
C TYR A 175 2.47 -2.58 0.09
N ALA A 176 2.59 -3.69 0.81
CA ALA A 176 1.74 -4.02 1.95
C ALA A 176 2.59 -4.55 3.11
N ILE A 177 2.21 -4.21 4.34
CA ILE A 177 2.87 -4.70 5.55
C ILE A 177 1.94 -4.67 6.76
N ALA A 178 2.18 -5.59 7.69
CA ALA A 178 1.53 -5.62 9.00
C ALA A 178 2.49 -5.06 10.07
N ARG A 179 1.96 -4.24 10.98
CA ARG A 179 2.66 -3.61 12.10
C ARG A 179 1.76 -3.59 13.34
N GLY A 180 1.94 -4.58 14.20
CA GLY A 180 0.95 -4.82 15.26
C GLY A 180 -0.41 -5.08 14.62
N GLU A 181 -1.44 -4.43 15.15
CA GLU A 181 -2.83 -4.50 14.68
C GLU A 181 -3.09 -3.79 13.33
N TRP A 182 -2.08 -3.17 12.72
CA TRP A 182 -2.26 -2.35 11.53
C TRP A 182 -1.80 -3.06 10.26
N LEU A 183 -2.67 -3.12 9.25
CA LEU A 183 -2.30 -3.37 7.87
C LEU A 183 -2.12 -2.02 7.16
N ILE A 184 -0.93 -1.81 6.60
CA ILE A 184 -0.59 -0.61 5.85
C ILE A 184 -0.36 -1.03 4.41
N GLN A 185 -1.14 -0.45 3.50
CA GLN A 185 -0.97 -0.61 2.07
C GLN A 185 -0.70 0.75 1.44
N ALA A 186 0.25 0.79 0.52
CA ALA A 186 0.48 1.95 -0.30
C ALA A 186 0.59 1.48 -1.75
N SER A 187 -0.07 2.21 -2.63
CA SER A 187 0.05 2.01 -4.06
C SER A 187 0.40 3.32 -4.71
N ALA A 188 1.20 3.26 -5.75
CA ALA A 188 1.45 4.43 -6.54
C ALA A 188 1.58 4.08 -8.01
N SER A 189 0.91 4.89 -8.82
CA SER A 189 0.68 4.60 -10.23
C SER A 189 1.36 5.64 -11.08
N ALA A 190 2.16 5.19 -12.05
CA ALA A 190 2.65 6.02 -13.13
C ALA A 190 1.90 5.63 -14.42
N TRP A 191 1.32 6.62 -15.10
CA TRP A 191 0.74 6.47 -16.43
C TRP A 191 1.84 6.57 -17.48
N LEU A 192 2.60 5.49 -17.70
CA LEU A 192 3.59 5.41 -18.78
C LEU A 192 3.53 4.06 -19.52
N PRO A 193 3.82 4.07 -20.84
CA PRO A 193 4.20 2.88 -21.61
C PRO A 193 5.29 2.08 -20.91
N SER A 194 4.90 0.94 -20.33
CA SER A 194 5.76 0.00 -19.58
C SER A 194 6.89 -0.61 -20.42
N THR A 195 6.95 -0.29 -21.72
CA THR A 195 7.93 -0.78 -22.70
C THR A 195 9.12 0.15 -22.89
N THR A 196 9.19 1.31 -22.21
CA THR A 196 10.35 2.22 -22.31
C THR A 196 11.17 2.24 -21.01
N PRO A 197 12.51 2.35 -21.08
CA PRO A 197 13.36 2.57 -19.91
C PRO A 197 12.93 3.77 -19.05
N LYS A 198 12.28 4.77 -19.66
CA LYS A 198 11.66 5.93 -18.99
C LYS A 198 10.42 5.56 -18.16
N GLY A 199 9.64 4.57 -18.61
CA GLY A 199 8.51 3.99 -17.87
C GLY A 199 8.91 3.34 -16.54
N LEU A 200 10.04 2.63 -16.53
CA LEU A 200 10.57 1.99 -15.32
C LEU A 200 11.13 3.01 -14.32
N ALA A 201 11.81 4.06 -14.78
CA ALA A 201 12.32 5.12 -13.90
C ALA A 201 11.18 5.89 -13.20
N ALA A 202 10.06 6.12 -13.88
CA ALA A 202 8.92 6.82 -13.26
C ALA A 202 8.16 5.96 -12.24
N ASN A 203 8.33 4.63 -12.24
CA ASN A 203 7.80 3.72 -11.21
C ASN A 203 8.65 3.68 -9.93
N GLN A 204 9.88 4.17 -9.97
CA GLN A 204 10.76 4.22 -8.78
C GLN A 204 10.22 5.21 -7.73
N ILE A 205 9.57 6.30 -8.18
CA ILE A 205 8.95 7.30 -7.31
C ILE A 205 7.76 6.67 -6.54
N PRO A 206 6.77 6.05 -7.21
CA PRO A 206 5.76 5.21 -6.59
C PRO A 206 6.26 4.19 -5.58
N GLN A 207 7.30 3.43 -5.95
CA GLN A 207 7.85 2.40 -5.10
C GLN A 207 8.51 2.99 -3.84
N ALA A 208 9.33 4.03 -3.98
CA ALA A 208 9.97 4.69 -2.83
C ALA A 208 8.96 5.31 -1.87
N VAL A 209 7.86 5.86 -2.40
CA VAL A 209 6.74 6.38 -1.59
C VAL A 209 6.03 5.22 -0.87
N ALA A 210 5.72 4.14 -1.58
CA ALA A 210 5.04 2.98 -1.00
C ALA A 210 5.88 2.29 0.09
N GLU A 211 7.18 2.14 -0.15
CA GLU A 211 8.16 1.64 0.83
C GLU A 211 8.27 2.57 2.05
N ARG A 212 8.32 3.90 1.84
CA ARG A 212 8.43 4.87 2.93
C ARG A 212 7.20 4.87 3.84
N ILE A 213 6.00 4.82 3.27
CA ILE A 213 4.73 4.81 4.03
C ILE A 213 4.64 3.55 4.88
N ALA A 214 4.90 2.40 4.25
CA ALA A 214 4.75 1.12 4.90
C ALA A 214 5.92 0.80 5.88
N SER A 215 7.09 1.40 5.68
CA SER A 215 8.16 1.36 6.69
C SER A 215 7.77 2.04 8.01
N GLY A 216 6.64 2.75 8.05
CA GLY A 216 6.10 3.36 9.27
C GLY A 216 7.01 4.44 9.82
N LEU A 217 7.72 5.17 8.95
CA LEU A 217 8.64 6.23 9.38
C LEU A 217 7.88 7.49 9.80
N ARG A 218 7.15 7.38 10.91
CA ARG A 218 7.23 8.22 12.13
C ARG A 218 6.76 7.40 13.33
#